data_AF-A0A7V9NBR0-F1
#
_entry.id   AF-A0A7V9NBR0-F1
#
_cell.length_a   1.000
_cell.length_b   1.000
_cell.length_c   1.000
_cell.angle_alpha   90.00
_cell.angle_beta   90.00
_cell.angle_gamma   90.00
#
_symmetry.space_group_name_H-M   'P 1'
#
loop_
_entity.id
_entity.type
_entity.pdbx_description
1 polymer ?
#
loop_
_entity_poly.entity_id
_entity_poly.type
_entity_poly.pdbx_seq_one_letter_code
_entity_poly.pdbx_strand_id
1 'polypeptide(L)'
;MNQNEIKRQGHTRAAGIVSFLVLWSIVIPAAPADAQLDARARPHVRGPLAFVNKICDRRPERAGGRLIATSRSCLRFYAFDPAKEKDSRRNFGVVWMQSNVNARRGWCATRAKSIITFPRRVHVLETTPGGLSTSDARHTQARLRISHATDKPATIQNAFKLYPRRLRTGLDNEGTSFHAAWRGSTRRDLGFALGVELSWQANDGPPRVGSILNFALARSRSC
;
A
#
# COMPACT_ATOMS: atom_id res chain seq x y z
N MET A 1 -62.42 51.53 2.31
CA MET A 1 -63.58 50.80 2.86
C MET A 1 -63.90 49.64 1.93
N ASN A 2 -64.12 48.50 2.56
CA ASN A 2 -64.63 47.20 2.13
C ASN A 2 -65.57 47.05 0.91
N GLN A 3 -65.57 45.80 0.41
CA GLN A 3 -66.56 45.03 -0.39
C GLN A 3 -66.41 45.06 -1.92
N ASN A 4 -65.87 44.01 -2.58
CA ASN A 4 -66.43 42.68 -2.92
C ASN A 4 -67.73 42.74 -3.75
N GLU A 5 -67.73 42.22 -5.00
CA GLU A 5 -68.57 41.08 -5.42
C GLU A 5 -68.46 40.66 -6.92
N ILE A 6 -68.03 39.40 -7.12
CA ILE A 6 -68.53 38.27 -7.96
C ILE A 6 -68.74 38.34 -9.51
N LYS A 7 -68.26 37.24 -10.16
CA LYS A 7 -68.83 36.39 -11.25
C LYS A 7 -68.04 36.46 -12.56
N ARG A 8 -67.85 35.40 -13.37
CA ARG A 8 -68.04 33.93 -13.29
C ARG A 8 -67.27 33.34 -14.50
N GLN A 9 -66.81 32.10 -14.35
CA GLN A 9 -66.73 31.01 -15.34
C GLN A 9 -66.27 31.27 -16.79
N GLY A 10 -65.24 30.53 -17.19
CA GLY A 10 -64.95 30.21 -18.60
C GLY A 10 -63.88 29.14 -18.70
N HIS A 11 -64.30 27.89 -18.93
CA HIS A 11 -63.42 26.78 -19.27
C HIS A 11 -62.69 27.04 -20.59
N THR A 12 -61.37 26.92 -20.63
CA THR A 12 -60.69 26.32 -21.79
C THR A 12 -59.37 25.73 -21.34
N ARG A 13 -59.23 24.40 -21.53
CA ARG A 13 -57.97 23.67 -21.35
C ARG A 13 -57.00 24.13 -22.42
N ALA A 14 -55.85 24.65 -22.02
CA ALA A 14 -54.69 24.81 -22.90
C ALA A 14 -53.47 24.18 -22.22
N ALA A 15 -52.84 23.28 -22.96
CA ALA A 15 -51.79 22.37 -22.54
C ALA A 15 -50.59 23.13 -21.94
N GLY A 16 -50.35 22.89 -20.65
CA GLY A 16 -49.11 23.30 -19.99
C GLY A 16 -47.98 22.38 -20.40
N ILE A 17 -47.06 22.88 -21.24
CA ILE A 17 -45.74 22.30 -21.42
C ILE A 17 -45.00 22.50 -20.09
N VAL A 18 -44.99 21.46 -19.25
CA VAL A 18 -44.15 21.42 -18.06
C VAL A 18 -42.73 21.14 -18.55
N SER A 19 -41.94 22.20 -18.70
CA SER A 19 -40.50 22.11 -18.87
C SER A 19 -39.88 21.50 -17.62
N PHE A 20 -39.75 20.17 -17.60
CA PHE A 20 -38.91 19.46 -16.64
C PHE A 20 -37.45 19.80 -16.96
N LEU A 21 -36.92 20.80 -16.25
CA LEU A 21 -35.48 20.99 -16.06
C LEU A 21 -34.95 19.76 -15.31
N VAL A 22 -34.58 18.72 -16.05
CA VAL A 22 -33.78 17.61 -15.53
C VAL A 22 -32.39 18.17 -15.28
N LEU A 23 -32.16 18.72 -14.09
CA LEU A 23 -30.82 18.87 -13.56
C LEU A 23 -30.25 17.45 -13.44
N TRP A 24 -29.52 17.03 -14.48
CA TRP A 24 -28.53 15.97 -14.36
C TRP A 24 -27.55 16.42 -13.31
N SER A 25 -27.81 16.03 -12.06
CA SER A 25 -26.81 16.01 -11.02
C SER A 25 -25.77 15.01 -11.50
N ILE A 26 -24.79 15.50 -12.24
CA ILE A 26 -23.53 14.79 -12.45
C ILE A 26 -23.00 14.62 -11.04
N VAL A 27 -23.31 13.49 -10.43
CA VAL A 27 -22.61 12.98 -9.27
C VAL A 27 -21.21 12.72 -9.80
N ILE A 28 -20.37 13.74 -9.78
CA ILE A 28 -18.94 13.58 -9.96
C ILE A 28 -18.57 12.65 -8.81
N PRO A 29 -18.16 11.40 -9.07
CA PRO A 29 -17.71 10.54 -8.00
C PRO A 29 -16.57 11.30 -7.34
N ALA A 30 -16.72 11.59 -6.04
CA ALA A 30 -15.65 12.15 -5.25
C ALA A 30 -14.40 11.31 -5.54
N ALA A 31 -13.34 11.95 -6.04
CA ALA A 31 -12.08 11.28 -6.35
C ALA A 31 -11.75 10.33 -5.18
N PRO A 32 -11.35 9.07 -5.44
CA PRO A 32 -11.14 8.08 -4.40
C PRO A 32 -10.24 8.72 -3.35
N ALA A 33 -10.78 8.86 -2.13
CA ALA A 33 -10.14 9.61 -1.06
C ALA A 33 -8.77 9.01 -0.76
N ASP A 34 -7.71 9.57 -1.34
CA ASP A 34 -6.35 9.62 -0.83
C ASP A 34 -5.90 8.30 -0.16
N ALA A 35 -6.23 7.18 -0.81
CA ALA A 35 -6.36 5.91 -0.12
C ALA A 35 -4.98 5.37 0.21
N GLN A 36 -4.76 5.04 1.48
CA GLN A 36 -3.54 4.37 1.89
C GLN A 36 -3.49 2.97 1.27
N LEU A 37 -2.28 2.51 0.94
CA LEU A 37 -2.02 1.16 0.46
C LEU A 37 -2.56 0.11 1.46
N ASP A 38 -3.40 -0.85 1.03
CA ASP A 38 -3.72 -2.06 1.81
C ASP A 38 -2.60 -3.11 1.63
N ALA A 39 -2.12 -3.71 2.72
CA ALA A 39 -1.14 -4.78 2.74
C ALA A 39 -1.54 -5.97 1.84
N ARG A 40 -2.84 -6.21 1.68
CA ARG A 40 -3.40 -7.27 0.84
C ARG A 40 -3.53 -6.88 -0.63
N ALA A 41 -3.42 -5.60 -0.98
CA ALA A 41 -3.47 -5.14 -2.36
C ALA A 41 -2.39 -5.85 -3.18
N ARG A 42 -2.73 -6.34 -4.38
CA ARG A 42 -1.74 -6.93 -5.27
C ARG A 42 -0.83 -5.82 -5.81
N PRO A 43 0.51 -6.03 -5.87
CA PRO A 43 1.38 -5.12 -6.57
C PRO A 43 1.11 -5.16 -8.07
N HIS A 44 1.44 -4.07 -8.74
CA HIS A 44 1.44 -4.03 -10.20
C HIS A 44 2.73 -4.67 -10.71
N VAL A 45 2.61 -5.76 -11.47
CA VAL A 45 3.74 -6.56 -11.98
C VAL A 45 3.73 -6.54 -13.50
N ARG A 46 4.90 -6.34 -14.11
CA ARG A 46 5.12 -6.43 -15.56
C ARG A 46 6.38 -7.22 -15.85
N GLY A 47 6.37 -7.93 -16.97
CA GLY A 47 7.50 -8.78 -17.38
C GLY A 47 7.41 -10.20 -16.79
N PRO A 48 8.48 -10.99 -16.97
CA PRO A 48 8.49 -12.44 -16.68
C PRO A 48 8.66 -12.76 -15.18
N LEU A 49 7.72 -12.30 -14.35
CA LEU A 49 7.61 -12.66 -12.93
C LEU A 49 6.33 -13.45 -12.68
N ALA A 50 6.48 -14.66 -12.16
CA ALA A 50 5.38 -15.52 -11.74
C ALA A 50 5.15 -15.42 -10.23
N PHE A 51 3.91 -15.21 -9.81
CA PHE A 51 3.55 -15.26 -8.39
C PHE A 51 3.70 -16.69 -7.87
N VAL A 52 4.43 -16.87 -6.76
CA VAL A 52 4.66 -18.18 -6.14
C VAL A 52 3.78 -18.34 -4.91
N ASN A 53 3.92 -17.45 -3.94
CA ASN A 53 3.17 -17.54 -2.69
C ASN A 53 2.97 -16.19 -2.01
N LYS A 54 2.11 -16.19 -0.99
CA LYS A 54 1.84 -15.05 -0.13
C LYS A 54 1.65 -15.52 1.31
N ILE A 55 2.33 -14.87 2.23
CA ILE A 55 2.19 -15.07 3.67
C ILE A 55 1.69 -13.76 4.26
N CYS A 56 0.61 -13.80 5.03
CA CYS A 56 0.08 -12.61 5.69
C CYS A 56 -0.04 -12.85 7.20
N ASP A 57 0.40 -11.87 7.97
CA ASP A 57 0.19 -11.79 9.41
C ASP A 57 -0.75 -10.61 9.74
N ARG A 58 -1.56 -10.79 10.78
CA ARG A 58 -2.48 -9.77 11.30
C ARG A 58 -2.42 -9.79 12.82
N ARG A 59 -2.02 -8.66 13.41
CA ARG A 59 -1.91 -8.52 14.87
C ARG A 59 -2.86 -7.46 15.42
N PRO A 60 -3.82 -7.83 16.29
CA PRO A 60 -4.59 -6.85 17.06
C PRO A 60 -3.78 -6.36 18.25
N GLU A 61 -3.82 -5.05 18.53
CA GLU A 61 -3.20 -4.47 19.72
C GLU A 61 -4.24 -3.99 20.71
N ARG A 62 -4.00 -4.26 21.99
CA ARG A 62 -4.91 -3.87 23.07
C ARG A 62 -4.21 -3.09 24.16
N ALA A 63 -4.93 -2.12 24.74
CA ALA A 63 -4.56 -1.46 25.98
C ALA A 63 -5.79 -1.39 26.89
N GLY A 64 -5.66 -1.83 28.14
CA GLY A 64 -6.80 -1.96 29.06
C GLY A 64 -7.93 -2.81 28.49
N GLY A 65 -7.61 -3.92 27.82
CA GLY A 65 -8.58 -4.81 27.16
C GLY A 65 -9.20 -4.28 25.86
N ARG A 66 -9.07 -2.99 25.55
CA ARG A 66 -9.67 -2.37 24.35
C ARG A 66 -8.73 -2.44 23.15
N LEU A 67 -9.26 -2.74 21.97
CA LEU A 67 -8.50 -2.70 20.72
C LEU A 67 -8.08 -1.26 20.39
N ILE A 68 -6.78 -1.02 20.28
CA ILE A 68 -6.19 0.31 20.00
C ILE A 68 -5.53 0.41 18.63
N ALA A 69 -5.16 -0.73 18.02
CA ALA A 69 -4.72 -0.77 16.64
C ALA A 69 -4.91 -2.17 16.04
N THR A 70 -4.80 -2.27 14.73
CA THR A 70 -4.57 -3.53 14.04
C THR A 70 -3.45 -3.33 13.04
N SER A 71 -2.41 -4.16 13.12
CA SER A 71 -1.38 -4.20 12.10
C SER A 71 -1.60 -5.39 11.17
N ARG A 72 -1.09 -5.25 9.94
CA ARG A 72 -1.05 -6.32 8.95
C ARG A 72 0.26 -6.25 8.21
N SER A 73 0.82 -7.40 7.87
CA SER A 73 1.97 -7.52 7.00
C SER A 73 1.69 -8.64 6.01
N CYS A 74 1.91 -8.43 4.73
CA CYS A 74 1.81 -9.46 3.71
C CYS A 74 3.10 -9.48 2.89
N LEU A 75 3.79 -10.62 2.95
CA LEU A 75 4.94 -10.95 2.15
C LEU A 75 4.48 -11.73 0.91
N ARG A 76 4.91 -11.33 -0.28
CA ARG A 76 4.67 -12.05 -1.53
C ARG A 76 5.99 -12.44 -2.16
N PHE A 77 6.06 -13.66 -2.66
CA PHE A 77 7.20 -14.11 -3.45
C PHE A 77 6.80 -14.20 -4.92
N TYR A 78 7.66 -13.67 -5.78
CA TYR A 78 7.59 -13.82 -7.22
C TYR A 78 8.89 -14.46 -7.70
N ALA A 79 8.79 -15.56 -8.44
CA ALA A 79 9.93 -16.15 -9.12
C ALA A 79 10.04 -15.56 -10.52
N PHE A 80 11.25 -15.38 -11.00
CA PHE A 80 11.49 -15.07 -12.39
C PHE A 80 11.26 -16.32 -13.25
N ASP A 81 10.81 -16.16 -14.49
CA ASP A 81 10.63 -17.29 -15.41
C ASP A 81 12.00 -17.88 -15.79
N PRO A 82 12.31 -19.14 -15.40
CA PRO A 82 13.60 -19.76 -15.69
C PRO A 82 13.94 -19.80 -17.19
N ALA A 83 12.93 -19.89 -18.06
CA ALA A 83 13.13 -19.89 -19.51
C ALA A 83 13.57 -18.52 -20.07
N LYS A 84 13.56 -17.47 -19.24
CA LYS A 84 14.01 -16.11 -19.56
C LYS A 84 15.28 -15.72 -18.79
N GLU A 85 15.80 -16.60 -17.95
CA GLU A 85 17.02 -16.39 -17.19
C GLU A 85 18.26 -16.62 -18.06
N LYS A 86 19.33 -15.89 -17.77
CA LYS A 86 20.63 -16.04 -18.44
C LYS A 86 21.63 -16.90 -17.69
N ASP A 87 21.43 -17.08 -16.39
CA ASP A 87 22.36 -17.80 -15.52
C ASP A 87 21.80 -19.19 -15.20
N SER A 88 22.50 -20.24 -15.64
CA SER A 88 22.11 -21.63 -15.39
C SER A 88 22.41 -22.12 -13.97
N ARG A 89 23.12 -21.34 -13.16
CA ARG A 89 23.54 -21.69 -11.80
C ARG A 89 22.69 -21.00 -10.74
N ARG A 90 21.90 -20.01 -11.13
CA ARG A 90 21.18 -19.13 -10.20
C ARG A 90 19.75 -18.94 -10.65
N ASN A 91 18.83 -19.05 -9.69
CA ASN A 91 17.46 -18.60 -9.86
C ASN A 91 17.32 -17.16 -9.35
N PHE A 92 16.37 -16.42 -9.89
CA PHE A 92 16.07 -15.05 -9.49
C PHE A 92 14.62 -14.86 -9.08
N GLY A 93 14.37 -13.87 -8.23
CA GLY A 93 13.03 -13.59 -7.76
C GLY A 93 12.95 -12.33 -6.94
N VAL A 94 11.74 -12.02 -6.51
CA VAL A 94 11.44 -10.85 -5.70
C VAL A 94 10.62 -11.25 -4.48
N VAL A 95 11.03 -10.71 -3.34
CA VAL A 95 10.19 -10.62 -2.16
C VAL A 95 9.58 -9.23 -2.09
N TRP A 96 8.26 -9.16 -2.02
CA TRP A 96 7.48 -7.93 -1.92
C TRP A 96 6.66 -7.91 -0.63
N MET A 97 7.06 -7.08 0.33
CA MET A 97 6.37 -6.90 1.61
C MET A 97 5.49 -5.65 1.55
N GLN A 98 4.23 -5.78 1.98
CA GLN A 98 3.35 -4.64 2.19
C GLN A 98 2.80 -4.69 3.61
N SER A 99 2.83 -3.55 4.29
CA SER A 99 2.49 -3.46 5.72
C SER A 99 1.46 -2.37 5.98
N ASN A 100 0.63 -2.56 7.00
CA ASN A 100 -0.25 -1.55 7.55
C ASN A 100 -0.19 -1.46 9.06
N VAL A 101 -0.40 -0.25 9.59
CA VAL A 101 -0.72 0.00 11.00
C VAL A 101 -1.93 0.92 11.05
N ASN A 102 -3.06 0.37 11.49
CA ASN A 102 -4.33 1.09 11.57
C ASN A 102 -4.62 1.40 13.03
N ALA A 103 -4.26 2.61 13.47
CA ALA A 103 -4.50 3.08 14.84
C ALA A 103 -5.97 3.48 15.02
N ARG A 104 -6.55 3.19 16.19
CA ARG A 104 -7.91 3.62 16.54
C ARG A 104 -7.92 5.07 17.02
N ARG A 105 -9.11 5.67 17.04
CA ARG A 105 -9.32 7.05 17.52
C ARG A 105 -8.70 7.26 18.90
N GLY A 106 -7.95 8.35 19.06
CA GLY A 106 -7.23 8.68 20.30
C GLY A 106 -5.81 8.13 20.38
N TRP A 107 -5.38 7.35 19.39
CA TRP A 107 -4.01 6.85 19.27
C TRP A 107 -3.34 7.36 18.00
N CYS A 108 -2.07 7.71 18.10
CA CYS A 108 -1.18 8.02 16.99
C CYS A 108 -0.24 6.85 16.76
N ALA A 109 -0.01 6.44 15.51
CA ALA A 109 1.16 5.65 15.18
C ALA A 109 2.38 6.57 15.11
N THR A 110 3.42 6.24 15.87
CA THR A 110 4.62 7.11 16.00
C THR A 110 5.86 6.51 15.35
N ARG A 111 5.90 5.18 15.25
CA ARG A 111 6.98 4.45 14.59
C ARG A 111 6.42 3.19 13.96
N ALA A 112 6.99 2.80 12.83
CA ALA A 112 6.75 1.49 12.24
C ALA A 112 8.03 1.00 11.57
N LYS A 113 8.42 -0.24 11.82
CA LYS A 113 9.61 -0.89 11.28
C LYS A 113 9.23 -2.25 10.71
N SER A 114 9.36 -2.40 9.40
CA SER A 114 9.31 -3.68 8.73
C SER A 114 10.71 -4.25 8.56
N ILE A 115 10.84 -5.55 8.73
CA ILE A 115 12.09 -6.31 8.55
C ILE A 115 11.76 -7.53 7.71
N ILE A 116 12.58 -7.79 6.69
CA ILE A 116 12.59 -9.01 5.89
C ILE A 116 13.91 -9.71 6.17
N THR A 117 13.86 -10.99 6.53
CA THR A 117 15.05 -11.78 6.87
C THR A 117 15.26 -12.91 5.87
N PHE A 118 16.48 -13.03 5.37
CA PHE A 118 16.89 -13.96 4.34
C PHE A 118 17.76 -15.08 4.93
N PRO A 119 17.70 -16.31 4.39
CA PRO A 119 18.64 -17.36 4.74
C PRO A 119 20.04 -17.06 4.17
N ARG A 120 21.09 -17.57 4.81
CA ARG A 120 22.51 -17.26 4.47
C ARG A 120 22.94 -17.51 3.02
N ARG A 121 22.27 -18.40 2.28
CA ARG A 121 22.61 -18.76 0.88
C ARG A 121 21.87 -17.94 -0.18
N VAL A 122 21.09 -16.96 0.25
CA VAL A 122 20.40 -16.02 -0.63
C VAL A 122 21.23 -14.76 -0.75
N HIS A 123 21.36 -14.25 -1.97
CA HIS A 123 22.01 -12.97 -2.22
C HIS A 123 20.95 -11.91 -2.51
N VAL A 124 21.02 -10.80 -1.77
CA VAL A 124 20.25 -9.59 -2.05
C VAL A 124 20.95 -8.82 -3.15
N LEU A 125 20.23 -8.52 -4.23
CA LEU A 125 20.77 -7.84 -5.41
C LEU A 125 20.37 -6.36 -5.43
N GLU A 126 19.08 -6.08 -5.21
CA GLU A 126 18.51 -4.74 -5.29
C GLU A 126 17.39 -4.57 -4.26
N THR A 127 17.16 -3.34 -3.79
CA THR A 127 16.11 -3.05 -2.80
C THR A 127 15.30 -1.81 -3.17
N THR A 128 14.04 -1.78 -2.73
CA THR A 128 13.17 -0.62 -2.89
C THR A 128 12.21 -0.49 -1.71
N PRO A 129 11.73 0.73 -1.39
CA PRO A 129 12.33 2.00 -1.78
C PRO A 129 13.67 2.21 -1.07
N GLY A 130 14.48 3.13 -1.59
CA GLY A 130 15.55 3.73 -0.80
C GLY A 130 15.00 4.56 0.37
N GLY A 131 15.90 5.22 1.09
CA GLY A 131 15.49 6.17 2.13
C GLY A 131 14.69 7.33 1.54
N LEU A 132 13.55 7.68 2.15
CA LEU A 132 12.68 8.78 1.74
C LEU A 132 12.51 9.78 2.88
N SER A 133 12.41 11.07 2.56
CA SER A 133 12.09 12.12 3.53
C SER A 133 11.10 13.11 2.94
N THR A 134 10.16 13.59 3.76
CA THR A 134 9.18 14.58 3.33
C THR A 134 8.72 15.46 4.50
N SER A 135 8.44 16.73 4.25
CA SER A 135 7.85 17.67 5.21
C SER A 135 6.34 17.46 5.38
N ASP A 136 5.68 17.03 4.30
CA ASP A 136 4.23 16.97 4.18
C ASP A 136 3.78 15.59 3.70
N ALA A 137 2.49 15.28 3.85
CA ALA A 137 1.99 14.00 3.37
C ALA A 137 1.98 13.99 1.83
N ARG A 138 2.67 13.02 1.21
CA ARG A 138 2.78 12.92 -0.26
C ARG A 138 2.59 11.50 -0.75
N HIS A 139 2.06 11.37 -1.97
CA HIS A 139 2.09 10.11 -2.70
C HIS A 139 3.52 9.81 -3.15
N THR A 140 3.91 8.56 -2.97
CA THR A 140 5.21 8.03 -3.39
C THR A 140 5.03 6.62 -3.93
N GLN A 141 6.09 6.06 -4.48
CA GLN A 141 6.06 4.77 -5.13
C GLN A 141 7.27 3.94 -4.73
N ALA A 142 7.03 2.72 -4.26
CA ALA A 142 8.05 1.69 -4.27
C ALA A 142 8.01 1.02 -5.65
N ARG A 143 9.16 1.00 -6.33
CA ARG A 143 9.32 0.37 -7.64
C ARG A 143 10.65 -0.37 -7.66
N LEU A 144 10.59 -1.65 -7.97
CA LEU A 144 11.76 -2.49 -8.19
C LEU A 144 11.80 -2.90 -9.66
N ARG A 145 12.96 -2.71 -10.29
CA ARG A 145 13.24 -3.21 -11.64
C ARG A 145 14.19 -4.39 -11.48
N ILE A 146 13.82 -5.53 -12.06
CA ILE A 146 14.57 -6.78 -11.99
C ILE A 146 15.29 -6.91 -13.32
N SER A 147 16.61 -6.77 -13.32
CA SER A 147 17.43 -6.82 -14.54
C SER A 147 18.63 -7.76 -14.45
N HIS A 148 18.99 -8.26 -13.27
CA HIS A 148 20.13 -9.17 -13.13
C HIS A 148 19.88 -10.54 -13.76
N ALA A 149 18.61 -10.93 -13.88
CA ALA A 149 18.21 -12.22 -14.40
C ALA A 149 18.24 -12.33 -15.95
N THR A 150 18.20 -11.22 -16.70
CA THR A 150 17.75 -11.27 -18.11
C THR A 150 18.04 -10.01 -18.95
N ASP A 151 17.84 -10.11 -20.27
CA ASP A 151 17.68 -8.93 -21.17
C ASP A 151 16.27 -8.33 -21.15
N LYS A 152 15.26 -9.07 -20.67
CA LYS A 152 13.85 -8.65 -20.66
C LYS A 152 13.39 -8.30 -19.25
N PRO A 153 13.78 -7.13 -18.73
CA PRO A 153 13.62 -6.79 -17.32
C PRO A 153 12.16 -6.84 -16.88
N ALA A 154 11.94 -7.29 -15.65
CA ALA A 154 10.64 -7.22 -15.00
C ALA A 154 10.53 -5.97 -14.12
N THR A 155 9.32 -5.61 -13.72
CA THR A 155 9.06 -4.51 -12.80
C THR A 155 7.92 -4.89 -11.87
N ILE A 156 8.06 -4.53 -10.60
CA ILE A 156 7.02 -4.66 -9.57
C ILE A 156 6.92 -3.36 -8.78
N GLN A 157 5.70 -2.89 -8.53
CA GLN A 157 5.49 -1.60 -7.91
C GLN A 157 4.16 -1.46 -7.14
N ASN A 158 4.17 -0.58 -6.15
CA ASN A 158 2.97 -0.04 -5.50
C ASN A 158 3.17 1.45 -5.19
N ALA A 159 2.11 2.23 -5.34
CA ALA A 159 2.03 3.56 -4.76
C ALA A 159 1.54 3.48 -3.31
N PHE A 160 1.99 4.41 -2.48
CA PHE A 160 1.52 4.58 -1.10
C PHE A 160 1.65 6.03 -0.66
N LYS A 161 0.93 6.39 0.40
CA LYS A 161 1.01 7.72 0.99
C LYS A 161 2.04 7.75 2.10
N LEU A 162 3.13 8.49 1.89
CA LEU A 162 4.16 8.74 2.89
C LEU A 162 3.76 9.97 3.72
N TYR A 163 3.69 9.79 5.04
CA TYR A 163 3.48 10.87 5.99
C TYR A 163 4.79 11.59 6.33
N PRO A 164 4.73 12.84 6.83
CA PRO A 164 5.89 13.64 7.20
C PRO A 164 6.97 12.87 7.96
N ARG A 165 8.19 13.39 7.89
CA ARG A 165 9.46 12.85 8.39
C ARG A 165 10.11 11.85 7.43
N ARG A 166 10.84 10.87 7.97
CA ARG A 166 11.79 10.04 7.24
C ARG A 166 11.41 8.56 7.32
N LEU A 167 11.40 7.90 6.17
CA LEU A 167 11.47 6.46 6.01
C LEU A 167 12.95 6.10 5.77
N ARG A 168 13.59 5.42 6.71
CA ARG A 168 14.95 4.92 6.54
C ARG A 168 14.88 3.48 6.07
N THR A 169 15.61 3.14 5.02
CA THR A 169 15.78 1.76 4.59
C THR A 169 17.25 1.38 4.63
N GLY A 170 17.54 0.09 4.75
CA GLY A 170 18.91 -0.41 4.77
C GLY A 170 18.98 -1.91 4.90
N LEU A 171 20.12 -2.46 4.48
CA LEU A 171 20.54 -3.81 4.81
C LEU A 171 21.29 -3.79 6.15
N ASP A 172 21.28 -4.91 6.87
CA ASP A 172 22.28 -5.10 7.93
C ASP A 172 23.67 -5.36 7.35
N ASN A 173 24.68 -5.37 8.22
CA ASN A 173 26.10 -5.46 7.84
C ASN A 173 26.47 -6.78 7.13
N GLU A 174 25.54 -7.74 7.01
CA GLU A 174 25.75 -9.05 6.39
C GLU A 174 24.77 -9.32 5.23
N GLY A 175 23.90 -8.36 4.88
CA GLY A 175 22.87 -8.56 3.86
C GLY A 175 21.82 -9.63 4.21
N THR A 176 21.75 -10.04 5.48
CA THR A 176 20.82 -11.09 5.96
C THR A 176 19.44 -10.54 6.27
N SER A 177 19.32 -9.23 6.42
CA SER A 177 18.02 -8.58 6.55
C SER A 177 17.95 -7.24 5.85
N PHE A 178 16.79 -6.97 5.25
CA PHE A 178 16.41 -5.66 4.75
C PHE A 178 15.34 -5.07 5.67
N HIS A 179 15.51 -3.82 6.06
CA HIS A 179 14.56 -3.15 6.94
C HIS A 179 14.14 -1.79 6.40
N ALA A 180 12.92 -1.41 6.76
CA ALA A 180 12.41 -0.07 6.54
C ALA A 180 11.73 0.46 7.80
N ALA A 181 12.18 1.62 8.28
CA ALA A 181 11.75 2.23 9.51
C ALA A 181 11.22 3.65 9.25
N TRP A 182 9.92 3.84 9.42
CA TRP A 182 9.29 5.15 9.47
C TRP A 182 9.21 5.65 10.91
N ARG A 183 9.47 6.94 11.10
CA ARG A 183 9.29 7.65 12.38
C ARG A 183 8.51 8.93 12.13
N GLY A 184 7.45 9.18 12.89
CA GLY A 184 6.64 10.39 12.77
C GLY A 184 5.51 10.38 13.79
N SER A 185 4.38 10.99 13.46
CA SER A 185 3.14 10.86 14.22
C SER A 185 1.96 11.01 13.26
N THR A 186 0.99 10.10 13.30
CA THR A 186 -0.23 10.22 12.51
C THR A 186 -1.39 9.45 13.14
N ARG A 187 -2.61 9.97 12.95
CA ARG A 187 -3.87 9.23 13.21
C ARG A 187 -4.33 8.37 12.05
N ARG A 188 -3.78 8.63 10.88
CA ARG A 188 -4.20 7.99 9.64
C ARG A 188 -3.55 6.61 9.57
N ASP A 189 -4.12 5.75 8.75
CA ASP A 189 -3.56 4.44 8.47
C ASP A 189 -2.16 4.60 7.85
N LEU A 190 -1.18 3.94 8.44
CA LEU A 190 0.15 3.83 7.85
C LEU A 190 0.17 2.66 6.88
N GLY A 191 0.80 2.86 5.73
CA GLY A 191 1.02 1.83 4.73
C GLY A 191 2.34 2.05 4.01
N PHE A 192 3.08 0.98 3.77
CA PHE A 192 4.31 1.01 2.98
C PHE A 192 4.55 -0.32 2.28
N ALA A 193 5.20 -0.25 1.13
CA ALA A 193 5.64 -1.40 0.35
C ALA A 193 7.18 -1.42 0.31
N LEU A 194 7.76 -2.61 0.41
CA LEU A 194 9.18 -2.90 0.31
C LEU A 194 9.39 -4.03 -0.69
N GLY A 195 10.42 -3.93 -1.51
CA GLY A 195 10.80 -4.96 -2.46
C GLY A 195 12.27 -5.28 -2.36
N VAL A 196 12.61 -6.55 -2.52
CA VAL A 196 13.99 -7.02 -2.56
C VAL A 196 14.14 -8.02 -3.71
N GLU A 197 15.06 -7.75 -4.62
CA GLU A 197 15.50 -8.70 -5.63
C GLU A 197 16.48 -9.68 -4.98
N LEU A 198 16.23 -10.96 -5.17
CA LEU A 198 16.99 -12.06 -4.61
C LEU A 198 17.53 -12.95 -5.72
N SER A 199 18.67 -13.57 -5.46
CA SER A 199 19.07 -14.78 -6.16
C SER A 199 19.37 -15.92 -5.18
N TRP A 200 19.21 -17.16 -5.64
CA TRP A 200 19.59 -18.39 -4.92
C TRP A 200 20.08 -19.46 -5.91
N GLN A 201 20.54 -20.60 -5.43
CA GLN A 201 21.08 -21.67 -6.30
C GLN A 201 19.98 -22.26 -7.20
N ALA A 202 20.33 -22.61 -8.44
CA ALA A 202 19.38 -23.15 -9.44
C ALA A 202 18.64 -24.42 -8.95
N ASN A 203 19.35 -25.30 -8.26
CA ASN A 203 18.80 -26.57 -7.76
C ASN A 203 18.03 -26.43 -6.43
N ASP A 204 18.05 -25.24 -5.82
CA ASP A 204 17.31 -24.97 -4.60
C ASP A 204 15.90 -24.43 -4.95
N GLY A 205 14.90 -24.86 -4.20
CA GLY A 205 13.57 -24.26 -4.28
C GLY A 205 13.56 -22.79 -3.82
N PRO A 206 12.47 -22.05 -4.09
CA PRO A 206 12.34 -20.66 -3.63
C PRO A 206 12.64 -20.49 -2.13
N PRO A 207 13.46 -19.50 -1.73
CA PRO A 207 13.88 -19.37 -0.35
C PRO A 207 12.71 -19.04 0.58
N ARG A 208 12.74 -19.62 1.78
CA ARG A 208 11.81 -19.27 2.86
C ARG A 208 12.28 -17.98 3.51
N VAL A 209 11.53 -16.90 3.29
CA VAL A 209 11.86 -15.56 3.79
C VAL A 209 10.95 -15.20 4.96
N GLY A 210 11.55 -14.74 6.05
CA GLY A 210 10.84 -14.28 7.24
C GLY A 210 10.47 -12.81 7.13
N SER A 211 9.42 -12.37 7.84
CA SER A 211 9.11 -10.95 7.95
C SER A 211 8.53 -10.59 9.31
N ILE A 212 8.86 -9.39 9.81
CA ILE A 212 8.37 -8.86 11.08
C ILE A 212 7.93 -7.41 10.87
N LEU A 213 6.80 -7.03 11.48
CA LEU A 213 6.35 -5.64 11.59
C LEU A 213 6.30 -5.22 13.06
N ASN A 214 7.19 -4.31 13.45
CA ASN A 214 7.20 -3.65 14.75
C ASN A 214 6.62 -2.25 14.63
N PHE A 215 5.89 -1.77 15.64
CA PHE A 215 5.35 -0.42 15.64
C PHE A 215 5.13 0.09 17.06
N ALA A 216 5.02 1.42 17.18
CA ALA A 216 4.75 2.09 18.43
C ALA A 216 3.52 3.00 18.28
N LEU A 217 2.73 3.06 19.34
CA LEU A 217 1.54 3.90 19.44
C LEU A 217 1.68 4.84 20.63
N ALA A 218 1.14 6.05 20.51
CA ALA A 218 1.02 7.00 21.60
C ALA A 218 -0.42 7.50 21.73
N ARG A 219 -0.91 7.64 22.96
CA ARG A 219 -2.23 8.24 23.20
C ARG A 219 -2.09 9.75 23.08
N SER A 220 -2.85 10.40 22.18
CA SER A 220 -2.79 11.86 22.03
C SER A 220 -4.04 12.45 21.36
N ARG A 221 -4.37 13.69 21.78
CA ARG A 221 -5.41 14.56 21.18
C ARG A 221 -4.90 15.38 20.00
N SER A 222 -3.60 15.38 19.70
CA SER A 222 -3.01 15.84 18.42
C SER A 222 -1.92 14.88 17.90
N CYS A 223 -1.94 14.61 16.61
CA CYS A 223 -0.84 14.07 15.80
C CYS A 223 -0.76 15.02 14.58
#